data_AF-A0A7C2VJK5-F1
#
_entry.id   AF-A0A7C2VJK5-F1
#
_cell.length_a   1.000
_cell.length_b   1.000
_cell.length_c   1.000
_cell.angle_alpha   90.00
_cell.angle_beta   90.00
_cell.angle_gamma   90.00
#
_symmetry.space_group_name_H-M   'P 1'
#
loop_
_entity.id
_entity.type
_entity.pdbx_description
1 polymer ?
#
loop_
_entity_poly.entity_id
_entity_poly.type
_entity_poly.pdbx_seq_one_letter_code
_entity_poly.pdbx_strand_id
1 'polypeptide(L)'
;MSTWHSILARIGRRLVKRDLAGYGAEVETTPAGLKVTFPDGTIWLVRVTVSAAGDPAGLSDVERAALNAAAGGLGATPVLARVRLTRPRRDRRARIAYYDLRASRETHPGLFLSPGGQP
;
A
#
# COMPACT_ATOMS: atom_id res chain seq x y z
N MET A 1 9.32 15.37 16.46
CA MET A 1 9.18 14.30 15.46
C MET A 1 9.21 14.93 14.07
N SER A 2 10.21 14.60 13.24
CA SER A 2 10.62 15.39 12.07
C SER A 2 9.54 15.55 11.01
N THR A 3 9.22 16.80 10.68
CA THR A 3 8.35 17.28 9.59
C THR A 3 8.58 16.54 8.26
N TRP A 4 9.82 16.09 8.02
CA TRP A 4 10.22 15.30 6.87
C TRP A 4 9.50 13.94 6.74
N HIS A 5 9.31 13.20 7.83
CA HIS A 5 8.59 11.91 7.79
C HIS A 5 7.12 12.10 7.40
N SER A 6 6.48 13.16 7.89
CA SER A 6 5.11 13.52 7.54
C SER A 6 4.98 13.88 6.05
N ILE A 7 5.97 14.56 5.49
CA ILE A 7 6.03 14.88 4.06
C ILE A 7 6.14 13.59 3.23
N LEU A 8 7.06 12.68 3.59
CA LEU A 8 7.22 11.40 2.88
C LEU A 8 5.96 10.55 2.96
N ALA A 9 5.33 10.46 4.13
CA ALA A 9 4.07 9.74 4.31
C ALA A 9 2.94 10.31 3.44
N ARG A 10 2.84 11.64 3.34
CA ARG A 10 1.86 12.33 2.49
C ARG A 10 2.11 12.03 1.01
N ILE A 11 3.37 12.08 0.56
CA ILE A 11 3.75 11.78 -0.82
C ILE A 11 3.44 10.31 -1.14
N GLY A 12 3.89 9.37 -0.30
CA GLY A 12 3.65 7.94 -0.52
C GLY A 12 2.17 7.58 -0.54
N ARG A 13 1.36 8.15 0.38
CA ARG A 13 -0.10 7.98 0.34
C ARG A 13 -0.71 8.51 -0.96
N ARG A 14 -0.27 9.68 -1.43
CA ARG A 14 -0.79 10.28 -2.68
C ARG A 14 -0.46 9.40 -3.88
N LEU A 15 0.74 8.84 -3.92
CA LEU A 15 1.17 7.93 -4.99
C LEU A 15 0.33 6.65 -4.99
N VAL A 16 0.17 6.01 -3.83
CA VAL A 16 -0.66 4.80 -3.69
C VAL A 16 -2.11 5.07 -4.08
N LYS A 17 -2.69 6.19 -3.63
CA LYS A 17 -4.05 6.58 -4.03
C LYS A 17 -4.18 6.74 -5.54
N ARG A 18 -3.23 7.42 -6.19
CA ARG A 18 -3.26 7.64 -7.63
C ARG A 18 -3.10 6.34 -8.41
N ASP A 19 -2.24 5.45 -7.94
CA ASP A 19 -2.01 4.13 -8.53
C ASP A 19 -3.30 3.29 -8.48
N LEU A 20 -3.90 3.19 -7.29
CA LEU A 20 -5.17 2.47 -7.07
C LEU A 20 -6.34 3.06 -7.86
N ALA A 21 -6.45 4.39 -7.91
CA ALA A 21 -7.45 5.06 -8.74
C ALA A 21 -7.25 4.77 -10.24
N GLY A 22 -6.01 4.51 -10.68
CA GLY A 22 -5.71 4.07 -12.05
C GLY A 22 -6.31 2.72 -12.41
N TYR A 23 -6.60 1.86 -11.43
CA TYR A 23 -7.33 0.60 -11.60
C TYR A 23 -8.85 0.77 -11.51
N GLY A 24 -9.36 2.01 -11.47
CA GLY A 24 -10.79 2.27 -11.28
C GLY A 24 -11.31 1.98 -9.87
N ALA A 25 -10.41 1.79 -8.89
CA ALA A 25 -10.80 1.54 -7.52
C ALA A 25 -11.17 2.85 -6.80
N GLU A 26 -12.22 2.79 -5.99
CA GLU A 26 -12.61 3.87 -5.09
C GLU A 26 -11.73 3.81 -3.84
N VAL A 27 -11.09 4.93 -3.48
CA VAL A 27 -10.17 4.99 -2.35
C VAL A 27 -10.66 5.94 -1.27
N GLU A 28 -11.08 5.36 -0.15
CA GLU A 28 -11.48 6.06 1.07
C GLU A 28 -10.34 6.06 2.10
N THR A 29 -10.20 7.14 2.87
CA THR A 29 -9.21 7.21 3.96
C THR A 29 -9.88 6.93 5.29
N THR A 30 -9.39 5.92 6.00
CA THR A 30 -9.88 5.50 7.32
C THR A 30 -8.79 5.67 8.39
N PRO A 31 -9.13 5.63 9.68
CA PRO A 31 -8.13 5.62 10.76
C PRO A 31 -7.15 4.44 10.66
N ALA A 32 -7.62 3.29 10.18
CA ALA A 32 -6.82 2.08 10.03
C ALA A 32 -5.92 2.11 8.76
N GLY A 33 -6.32 2.80 7.69
CA GLY A 33 -5.58 2.83 6.44
C GLY A 33 -6.33 3.46 5.28
N LEU A 34 -6.07 2.98 4.07
CA LEU A 34 -6.85 3.30 2.88
C LEU A 34 -7.80 2.13 2.63
N LYS A 35 -9.10 2.37 2.67
CA LYS A 35 -10.10 1.41 2.21
C LYS A 35 -10.22 1.56 0.70
N VAL A 36 -10.06 0.47 -0.02
CA VAL A 36 -10.00 0.44 -1.48
C VAL A 36 -11.08 -0.51 -1.96
N THR A 37 -12.05 -0.01 -2.70
CA THR A 37 -13.14 -0.81 -3.26
C THR A 37 -12.91 -0.92 -4.76
N PHE A 38 -12.65 -2.12 -5.24
CA PHE A 38 -12.45 -2.37 -6.67
C PHE A 38 -13.81 -2.58 -7.37
N PRO A 39 -13.87 -2.37 -8.70
CA PRO A 39 -15.11 -2.55 -9.47
C PRO A 39 -15.71 -3.96 -9.39
N ASP A 40 -14.90 -4.98 -9.13
CA ASP A 40 -15.34 -6.38 -8.93
C ASP A 40 -15.96 -6.63 -7.55
N GLY A 41 -16.06 -5.61 -6.69
CA GLY A 41 -16.61 -5.70 -5.34
C GLY A 41 -15.60 -6.09 -4.26
N THR A 42 -14.35 -6.40 -4.64
CA THR A 42 -13.27 -6.68 -3.70
C THR A 42 -12.92 -5.44 -2.88
N ILE A 43 -12.76 -5.60 -1.56
CA ILE A 43 -12.37 -4.51 -0.65
C ILE A 43 -11.00 -4.81 -0.06
N TRP A 44 -10.05 -3.89 -0.20
CA TRP A 44 -8.75 -3.95 0.47
C TRP A 44 -8.65 -2.87 1.55
N LEU A 45 -8.02 -3.22 2.66
CA LEU A 45 -7.60 -2.27 3.68
C LEU A 45 -6.08 -2.11 3.62
N VAL A 46 -5.62 -1.06 2.94
CA VAL A 46 -4.21 -0.83 2.62
C VAL A 46 -3.55 0.07 3.66
N ARG A 47 -2.52 -0.44 4.33
CA ARG A 47 -1.62 0.36 5.17
C ARG A 47 -0.39 0.75 4.36
N VAL A 48 -0.01 2.03 4.39
CA VAL A 48 1.10 2.55 3.58
C VAL A 48 2.32 2.77 4.48
N THR A 49 3.44 2.13 4.14
CA THR A 49 4.76 2.41 4.73
C THR A 49 5.66 3.03 3.68
N VAL A 50 6.38 4.10 4.04
CA VAL A 50 7.19 4.88 3.10
C VAL A 50 8.62 4.97 3.62
N SER A 51 9.59 4.73 2.74
CA SER A 51 11.01 4.96 3.04
C SER A 51 11.72 5.61 1.87
N ALA A 52 12.57 6.59 2.20
CA ALA A 52 13.48 7.23 1.25
C ALA A 52 14.93 6.72 1.37
N ALA A 53 15.21 5.89 2.38
CA ALA A 53 16.56 5.47 2.75
C ALA A 53 16.78 3.94 2.67
N GLY A 54 15.88 3.19 2.05
CA GLY A 54 15.99 1.74 1.98
C GLY A 54 14.66 1.06 1.69
N ASP A 55 14.57 -0.24 2.01
CA ASP A 55 13.28 -0.93 2.03
C ASP A 55 12.42 -0.35 3.17
N PRO A 56 11.16 0.01 2.94
CA PRO A 56 10.30 0.48 4.01
C PRO A 56 10.05 -0.64 5.03
N ALA A 57 10.06 -0.26 6.30
CA ALA A 57 9.82 -1.21 7.39
C ALA A 57 8.49 -1.94 7.20
N GLY A 58 8.48 -3.22 7.59
CA GLY A 58 7.25 -3.96 7.76
C GLY A 58 6.44 -3.43 8.94
N LEU A 59 5.20 -3.91 9.06
CA LEU A 59 4.41 -3.68 10.26
C LEU A 59 4.92 -4.54 11.40
N SER A 60 4.91 -4.00 12.62
CA SER A 60 5.05 -4.78 13.85
C SER A 60 3.89 -5.78 13.99
N ASP A 61 4.06 -6.80 14.84
CA ASP A 61 2.99 -7.80 15.09
C ASP A 61 1.71 -7.15 15.62
N VAL A 62 1.84 -6.13 16.46
CA VAL A 62 0.71 -5.36 16.99
C VAL A 62 -0.01 -4.59 15.89
N GLU A 63 0.73 -3.88 15.04
CA GLU A 63 0.14 -3.14 13.91
C GLU A 63 -0.50 -4.08 12.88
N ARG A 64 0.13 -5.23 12.64
CA ARG A 64 -0.42 -6.28 11.77
C ARG A 64 -1.72 -6.84 12.34
N ALA A 65 -1.76 -7.16 13.63
CA ALA A 65 -2.96 -7.65 14.30
C ALA A 65 -4.10 -6.62 14.25
N ALA A 66 -3.80 -5.35 14.53
CA ALA A 66 -4.77 -4.26 14.46
C ALA A 66 -5.33 -4.08 13.04
N LEU A 67 -4.47 -4.16 12.02
CA LEU A 67 -4.88 -4.08 10.62
C LEU A 67 -5.73 -5.28 10.20
N ASN A 68 -5.36 -6.49 10.62
CA ASN A 68 -6.13 -7.71 10.35
C ASN A 68 -7.52 -7.67 11.00
N ALA A 69 -7.62 -7.16 12.23
CA ALA A 69 -8.87 -6.99 12.94
C ALA A 69 -9.76 -5.94 12.25
N ALA A 70 -9.20 -4.78 11.90
CA ALA A 70 -9.90 -3.73 11.19
C ALA A 70 -10.38 -4.20 9.80
N ALA A 71 -9.55 -4.95 9.09
CA ALA A 71 -9.92 -5.54 7.81
C ALA A 71 -11.03 -6.58 7.97
N GLY A 72 -10.96 -7.43 9.01
CA GLY A 72 -12.01 -8.39 9.35
C GLY A 72 -13.37 -7.76 9.60
N GLY A 73 -13.41 -6.65 10.34
CA GLY A 73 -14.65 -5.90 10.59
C GLY A 73 -15.27 -5.24 9.34
N LEU A 74 -14.47 -5.06 8.28
CA LEU A 74 -14.90 -4.47 7.01
C LEU A 74 -15.16 -5.52 5.92
N GLY A 75 -14.94 -6.80 6.18
CA GLY A 75 -14.90 -7.84 5.14
C GLY A 75 -13.79 -7.61 4.11
N ALA A 76 -12.74 -6.87 4.49
CA ALA A 76 -11.67 -6.45 3.61
C ALA A 76 -10.43 -7.35 3.74
N THR A 77 -9.61 -7.35 2.69
CA THR A 77 -8.28 -7.98 2.68
C THR A 77 -7.23 -7.00 3.24
N PRO A 78 -6.51 -7.34 4.32
CA PRO A 78 -5.49 -6.46 4.89
C PRO A 78 -4.21 -6.47 4.03
N VAL A 79 -3.85 -5.31 3.49
CA VAL A 79 -2.73 -5.17 2.55
C VAL A 79 -1.71 -4.17 3.09
N LEU A 80 -0.42 -4.46 2.94
CA LEU A 80 0.68 -3.53 3.19
C LEU A 80 1.23 -2.99 1.86
N ALA A 81 1.12 -1.68 1.65
CA ALA A 81 1.76 -0.98 0.55
C ALA A 81 3.10 -0.40 1.00
N ARG A 82 4.19 -0.97 0.48
CA ARG A 82 5.56 -0.50 0.67
C ARG A 82 5.94 0.46 -0.45
N VAL A 83 6.15 1.72 -0.10
CA VAL A 83 6.56 2.77 -1.04
C VAL A 83 8.02 3.12 -0.82
N ARG A 84 8.83 2.82 -1.82
CA ARG A 84 10.24 3.22 -1.84
C ARG A 84 10.42 4.46 -2.69
N LEU A 85 10.71 5.57 -2.03
CA LEU A 85 11.04 6.84 -2.67
C LEU A 85 12.56 6.88 -2.92
N THR A 86 13.02 6.37 -4.06
CA THR A 86 14.41 6.53 -4.46
C THR A 86 14.69 8.00 -4.79
N ARG A 87 15.75 8.58 -4.23
CA ARG A 87 16.15 9.99 -4.46
C ARG A 87 16.18 10.33 -5.96
N PRO A 88 15.93 11.61 -6.33
CA PRO A 88 15.85 12.05 -7.71
C PRO A 88 17.25 12.10 -8.36
N ARG A 89 17.77 10.94 -8.77
CA ARG A 89 18.76 10.90 -9.85
C ARG A 89 17.98 10.69 -11.14
N ARG A 90 17.56 11.82 -11.73
CA ARG A 90 17.05 12.09 -13.09
C ARG A 90 16.04 11.15 -13.78
N ASP A 91 15.84 9.91 -13.35
CA ASP A 91 15.08 8.91 -14.13
C ASP A 91 14.42 7.77 -13.31
N ARG A 92 14.29 7.89 -11.98
CA ARG A 92 13.72 6.79 -11.16
C ARG A 92 12.34 7.13 -10.58
N ARG A 93 11.33 6.49 -11.16
CA ARG A 93 9.95 6.39 -10.67
C ARG A 93 9.92 5.88 -9.23
N ALA A 94 9.01 6.41 -8.40
CA ALA A 94 8.69 5.80 -7.12
C ALA A 94 8.24 4.35 -7.34
N ARG A 95 8.75 3.41 -6.55
CA ARG A 95 8.32 2.00 -6.62
C ARG A 95 7.31 1.74 -5.52
N ILE A 96 6.17 1.20 -5.91
CA ILE A 96 5.10 0.77 -5.02
C ILE A 96 5.03 -0.75 -5.11
N ALA A 97 5.03 -1.42 -3.96
CA ALA A 97 4.82 -2.85 -3.85
C ALA A 97 3.71 -3.11 -2.83
N TYR A 98 2.74 -3.94 -3.21
CA TYR A 98 1.64 -4.36 -2.35
C TYR A 98 1.95 -5.75 -1.79
N TYR A 99 1.54 -6.02 -0.56
CA TYR A 99 1.73 -7.31 0.11
C TYR A 99 0.47 -7.67 0.85
N ASP A 100 -0.15 -8.81 0.53
CA ASP A 100 -1.24 -9.33 1.35
C ASP A 100 -0.71 -9.86 2.68
N LEU A 101 -1.36 -9.47 3.77
CA LEU A 101 -0.95 -9.82 5.13
C LEU A 101 -1.66 -11.07 5.66
N ARG A 102 -2.76 -11.50 5.05
CA ARG A 102 -3.43 -12.77 5.38
C ARG A 102 -2.77 -13.96 4.70
N ALA A 103 -2.34 -13.80 3.46
CA ALA A 103 -1.68 -14.78 2.61
C ALA A 103 -0.27 -14.29 2.26
N SER A 104 0.64 -14.28 3.24
CA SER A 104 2.08 -14.11 2.97
C SER A 104 2.70 -15.25 2.15
N ARG A 105 1.96 -15.87 1.23
CA ARG A 105 2.54 -16.74 0.21
C ARG A 105 1.85 -16.80 -1.15
N GLU A 106 0.55 -16.59 -1.29
CA GLU A 106 -0.10 -16.77 -2.61
C GLU A 106 -1.30 -15.84 -2.84
N THR A 107 -1.35 -15.34 -4.08
CA THR A 107 -2.54 -14.84 -4.82
C THR A 107 -2.83 -13.34 -4.78
N HIS A 108 -2.48 -12.66 -5.87
CA HIS A 108 -3.28 -11.79 -6.77
C HIS A 108 -2.30 -11.35 -7.89
N PRO A 109 -1.93 -12.26 -8.81
CA PRO A 109 -0.80 -12.06 -9.74
C PRO A 109 -0.94 -10.80 -10.62
N GLY A 110 -2.15 -10.31 -10.86
CA GLY A 110 -2.40 -9.11 -11.66
C GLY A 110 -2.12 -7.77 -10.99
N LEU A 111 -1.98 -7.70 -9.66
CA LEU A 111 -1.78 -6.43 -8.91
C LEU A 111 -0.44 -6.39 -8.13
N PHE A 112 0.27 -7.51 -8.02
CA PHE A 112 1.53 -7.63 -7.27
C PHE A 112 2.80 -7.46 -8.11
N LEU A 113 2.69 -7.19 -9.41
CA LEU A 113 3.84 -7.02 -10.28
C LEU A 113 4.24 -5.55 -10.44
N SER A 114 5.44 -5.22 -9.97
CA SER A 114 6.19 -4.04 -10.43
C SER A 114 6.48 -4.13 -11.94
N PRO A 115 6.68 -3.00 -12.64
CA PRO A 115 6.37 -2.84 -14.06
C PRO A 115 7.34 -3.66 -14.93
N GLY A 116 6.77 -4.50 -15.80
CA GLY A 116 7.53 -5.26 -16.79
C GLY A 116 6.94 -6.63 -17.16
N GLY A 117 5.95 -7.14 -16.44
CA GLY A 117 5.29 -8.40 -16.78
C GLY A 117 3.95 -8.16 -17.47
N GLN A 118 3.95 -8.17 -18.81
CA GLN A 118 2.77 -8.57 -19.59
C GLN A 118 2.55 -10.09 -19.39
N PRO A 119 1.32 -10.61 -19.65
CA PRO A 119 0.91 -11.96 -19.28
C PRO A 119 1.75 -13.07 -19.91
#